data_AF-A0A7J2Y5I0-F1
#
_entry.id   AF-A0A7J2Y5I0-F1
#
_cell.length_a   1.000
_cell.length_b   1.000
_cell.length_c   1.000
_cell.angle_alpha   90.00
_cell.angle_beta   90.00
_cell.angle_gamma   90.00
#
_symmetry.space_group_name_H-M   'P 1'
#
loop_
_entity.id
_entity.type
_entity.pdbx_description
1 polymer ?
#
loop_
_entity_poly.entity_id
_entity_poly.type
_entity_poly.pdbx_seq_one_letter_code
_entity_poly.pdbx_strand_id
1 'polypeptide(L)'
;MTRELSVDASGGLVVLGWKRQPDGLLLNVRGQPEAVLLRCRCGRCHWIVTELFPTEGNLLVVSCHHCGTRRTFPFESLTSHKP
;
A
#
# COMPACT_ATOMS: atom_id res chain seq x y z
N MET A 1 0.34 -13.97 11.45
CA MET A 1 -0.23 -14.46 10.17
C MET A 1 -0.53 -13.21 9.36
N THR A 2 -0.08 -13.08 8.12
CA THR A 2 -0.30 -11.83 7.38
C THR A 2 -1.80 -11.60 7.14
N ARG A 3 -2.34 -10.50 7.67
CA ARG A 3 -3.76 -10.15 7.50
C ARG A 3 -4.02 -9.66 6.08
N GLU A 4 -4.99 -10.26 5.40
CA GLU A 4 -5.41 -9.78 4.08
C GLU A 4 -6.43 -8.66 4.18
N LEU A 5 -6.36 -7.69 3.26
CA LEU A 5 -7.29 -6.58 3.16
C LEU A 5 -7.68 -6.31 1.72
N SER A 6 -8.98 -6.26 1.44
CA SER A 6 -9.48 -5.84 0.12
C SER A 6 -9.19 -4.36 -0.13
N VAL A 7 -8.79 -4.04 -1.36
CA VAL A 7 -8.61 -2.66 -1.85
C VAL A 7 -9.86 -1.79 -1.76
N ASP A 8 -11.05 -2.40 -1.74
CA ASP A 8 -12.29 -1.65 -1.57
C ASP A 8 -12.50 -1.23 -0.10
N ALA A 9 -11.97 -2.02 0.85
CA ALA A 9 -12.04 -1.79 2.30
C ALA A 9 -10.81 -1.06 2.87
N SER A 10 -9.86 -0.66 2.03
CA SER A 10 -8.60 -0.02 2.45
C SER A 10 -8.71 1.51 2.64
N GLY A 11 -9.93 2.05 2.72
CA GLY A 11 -10.14 3.47 2.99
C GLY A 11 -9.60 3.89 4.37
N GLY A 12 -8.98 5.07 4.44
CA GLY A 12 -8.53 5.67 5.71
C GLY A 12 -7.20 5.14 6.25
N LEU A 13 -6.52 4.22 5.56
CA LEU A 13 -5.19 3.77 5.97
C LEU A 13 -4.14 4.87 5.75
N VAL A 14 -3.24 5.02 6.70
CA VAL A 14 -1.98 5.76 6.54
C VAL A 14 -0.86 4.74 6.43
N VAL A 15 -0.15 4.75 5.29
CA VAL A 15 0.90 3.79 4.98
C VAL A 15 2.25 4.33 5.45
N LEU A 16 2.99 3.51 6.20
CA LEU A 16 4.31 3.83 6.74
C LEU A 16 5.45 3.22 5.90
N GLY A 17 5.12 2.20 5.10
CA GLY A 17 6.05 1.46 4.27
C GLY A 17 5.31 0.40 3.46
N TRP A 18 5.94 -0.08 2.39
CA TRP A 18 5.37 -1.14 1.57
C TRP A 18 6.46 -2.08 1.05
N LYS A 19 6.05 -3.30 0.70
CA LYS A 19 6.92 -4.30 0.10
C LYS A 19 6.15 -5.11 -0.92
N ARG A 20 6.68 -5.20 -2.14
CA ARG A 20 6.15 -6.13 -3.16
C ARG A 20 6.42 -7.57 -2.73
N GLN A 21 5.40 -8.41 -2.89
CA GLN A 21 5.48 -9.86 -2.75
C GLN A 21 4.93 -10.54 -4.01
N PRO A 22 5.28 -11.82 -4.26
CA PRO A 22 4.78 -12.55 -5.43
C PRO A 22 3.25 -12.61 -5.50
N ASP A 23 2.60 -12.66 -4.34
CA ASP A 23 1.17 -12.81 -4.19
C ASP A 23 0.43 -11.47 -3.94
N GLY A 24 1.13 -10.36 -3.70
CA GLY A 24 0.48 -9.06 -3.55
C GLY A 24 1.39 -7.95 -3.03
N LEU A 25 0.78 -6.96 -2.39
CA LEU A 25 1.48 -5.81 -1.84
C LEU A 25 1.30 -5.77 -0.33
N LEU A 26 2.39 -5.95 0.42
CA LEU A 26 2.38 -5.73 1.85
C LEU A 26 2.45 -4.23 2.15
N LEU A 27 1.60 -3.78 3.08
CA LEU A 27 1.57 -2.43 3.59
C LEU A 27 1.80 -2.46 5.10
N ASN A 28 2.75 -1.67 5.57
CA ASN A 28 2.86 -1.31 6.98
C ASN A 28 1.91 -0.13 7.22
N VAL A 29 0.96 -0.28 8.12
CA VAL A 29 -0.11 0.70 8.35
C VAL A 29 0.03 1.28 9.75
N ARG A 30 -0.14 2.59 9.89
CA ARG A 30 -0.13 3.26 11.19
C ARG A 30 -1.18 2.65 12.14
N GLY A 31 -0.74 2.35 13.36
CA GLY A 31 -1.61 1.76 14.39
C GLY A 31 -1.91 0.27 14.20
N GLN A 32 -1.32 -0.38 13.19
CA GLN A 32 -1.38 -1.84 13.03
C GLN A 32 -0.01 -2.43 13.36
N PRO A 33 0.06 -3.42 14.27
CA PRO A 33 1.33 -4.06 14.65
C PRO A 33 1.86 -5.00 13.56
N GLU A 34 0.98 -5.52 12.70
CA GLU A 34 1.33 -6.44 11.62
C GLU A 34 1.10 -5.79 10.25
N ALA A 35 1.92 -6.18 9.27
CA ALA A 35 1.73 -5.78 7.88
C ALA A 35 0.44 -6.38 7.31
N VAL A 36 -0.24 -5.62 6.46
CA VAL A 36 -1.45 -6.07 5.76
C VAL A 36 -1.16 -6.37 4.29
N LEU A 37 -1.67 -7.48 3.78
CA LEU A 37 -1.57 -7.85 2.37
C LEU A 37 -2.75 -7.28 1.59
N LEU A 38 -2.48 -6.30 0.73
CA LEU A 38 -3.50 -5.66 -0.09
C LEU A 38 -3.90 -6.58 -1.26
N ARG A 39 -5.17 -6.97 -1.27
CA ARG A 39 -5.80 -7.80 -2.30
C ARG A 39 -6.65 -6.97 -3.24
N CYS A 40 -6.53 -7.22 -4.54
CA CYS A 40 -7.37 -6.58 -5.53
C CYS A 40 -8.71 -7.33 -5.63
N ARG A 41 -9.80 -6.61 -5.90
CA ARG A 41 -11.13 -7.21 -6.14
C ARG A 41 -11.19 -8.18 -7.33
N CYS A 42 -10.25 -8.08 -8.28
CA CYS A 42 -10.16 -9.00 -9.42
C CYS A 42 -9.36 -10.29 -9.10
N GLY A 43 -8.85 -10.44 -7.87
CA GLY A 43 -7.98 -11.54 -7.46
C GLY A 43 -6.55 -11.46 -8.02
N ARG A 44 -6.33 -10.75 -9.13
CA ARG A 44 -5.01 -10.55 -9.74
C ARG A 44 -4.28 -9.38 -9.08
N CYS A 45 -3.45 -9.69 -8.08
CA CYS A 45 -2.76 -8.71 -7.23
C CYS A 45 -1.45 -8.16 -7.85
N HIS A 46 -1.40 -7.99 -9.18
CA HIS A 46 -0.27 -7.37 -9.85
C HIS A 46 -0.35 -5.84 -9.69
N TRP A 47 0.27 -5.35 -8.63
CA TRP A 47 0.25 -3.93 -8.25
C TRP A 47 1.39 -3.14 -8.91
N ILE A 48 1.02 -2.04 -9.56
CA ILE A 48 1.90 -0.91 -9.83
C ILE A 48 1.84 -0.02 -8.59
N VAL A 49 3.01 0.42 -8.12
CA VAL A 49 3.16 1.23 -6.91
C VAL A 49 3.98 2.46 -7.26
N THR A 50 3.48 3.63 -6.92
CA THR A 50 4.11 4.92 -7.18
C THR A 50 4.09 5.76 -5.91
N GLU A 51 5.26 6.15 -5.44
CA GLU A 51 5.41 7.12 -4.35
C GLU A 51 5.43 8.53 -4.95
N LEU A 52 4.64 9.43 -4.40
CA LEU A 52 4.59 10.84 -4.76
C LEU A 52 4.98 11.66 -3.53
N PHE A 53 5.86 12.66 -3.73
CA PHE A 53 6.36 13.52 -2.67
C PHE A 53 5.99 15.00 -2.93
N PRO A 54 4.70 15.36 -2.97
CA PRO A 54 4.30 16.76 -3.10
C PRO A 54 4.60 17.52 -1.81
N THR A 55 4.53 18.86 -1.88
CA THR A 55 4.85 19.76 -0.77
C THR A 55 3.96 19.55 0.47
N GLU A 56 2.72 19.07 0.28
CA GLU A 56 1.70 18.93 1.35
C GLU A 56 1.49 17.47 1.82
N GLY A 57 2.55 16.65 1.79
CA GLY A 57 2.55 15.31 2.36
C GLY A 57 2.58 14.20 1.32
N ASN A 58 3.33 13.14 1.60
CA ASN A 58 3.59 12.11 0.60
C ASN A 58 2.37 11.22 0.39
N LEU A 59 2.26 10.66 -0.82
CA LEU A 59 1.18 9.79 -1.22
C LEU A 59 1.74 8.50 -1.79
N LEU A 60 1.09 7.38 -1.46
CA LEU A 60 1.31 6.11 -2.12
C LEU A 60 0.14 5.84 -3.05
N VAL A 61 0.40 5.83 -4.35
CA VAL A 61 -0.59 5.45 -5.37
C VAL A 61 -0.35 3.99 -5.73
N VAL A 62 -1.40 3.18 -5.62
CA VAL A 62 -1.38 1.78 -6.05
C VAL A 62 -2.43 1.57 -7.13
N SER A 63 -2.07 0.86 -8.19
CA SER A 63 -3.02 0.47 -9.22
C SER A 63 -2.81 -0.98 -9.64
N CYS A 64 -3.91 -1.71 -9.81
CA CYS A 64 -3.88 -3.05 -10.34
C CYS A 64 -3.65 -2.97 -11.86
N HIS A 65 -2.56 -3.57 -12.34
CA HIS A 65 -2.24 -3.60 -13.76
C HIS A 65 -3.32 -4.32 -14.59
N HIS A 66 -4.02 -5.30 -14.00
CA HIS A 66 -5.00 -6.11 -14.74
C HIS A 66 -6.37 -5.44 -14.90
N CYS A 67 -6.97 -4.94 -13.82
CA CYS A 67 -8.33 -4.39 -13.86
C CYS A 67 -8.40 -2.86 -13.69
N GLY A 68 -7.25 -2.19 -13.60
CA GLY A 68 -7.16 -0.74 -13.47
C GLY A 68 -7.62 -0.17 -12.11
N THR A 69 -7.98 -1.02 -11.14
CA THR A 69 -8.39 -0.56 -9.81
C THR A 69 -7.28 0.24 -9.17
N ARG A 70 -7.58 1.47 -8.75
CA ARG A 70 -6.60 2.42 -8.22
C ARG A 70 -7.01 2.88 -6.82
N ARG A 71 -6.01 2.99 -5.93
CA ARG A 71 -6.14 3.61 -4.61
C ARG A 71 -4.96 4.53 -4.34
N THR A 72 -5.21 5.50 -3.48
CA THR A 72 -4.22 6.44 -3.00
C THR A 72 -4.29 6.46 -1.48
N PHE A 73 -3.13 6.41 -0.83
CA PHE A 73 -3.00 6.47 0.62
C PHE A 73 -2.10 7.62 1.00
N PRO A 74 -2.36 8.33 2.11
CA PRO A 74 -1.32 9.08 2.80
C PRO A 74 -0.12 8.18 3.07
N PHE A 75 1.06 8.67 2.73
CA PHE A 75 2.31 7.95 2.87
C PHE A 75 3.24 8.74 3.77
N GLU A 76 3.69 8.10 4.83
CA GLU A 76 4.68 8.64 5.73
C GLU A 76 5.83 7.66 5.69
N SER A 77 6.68 7.80 4.65
CA SER A 77 7.90 7.02 4.58
C SER A 77 8.65 7.22 5.88
N LEU A 78 8.73 6.17 6.70
CA LEU A 78 9.68 6.17 7.79
C LEU A 78 11.04 6.17 7.10
N THR A 79 11.66 7.35 7.01
CA THR A 79 13.05 7.47 6.60
C THR A 79 13.81 6.50 7.48
N SER A 80 14.25 5.39 6.89
CA SER A 80 15.32 4.61 7.47
C SER A 80 16.50 5.57 7.46
N HIS A 81 16.72 6.25 8.59
CA HIS A 81 17.98 6.92 8.86
C HIS A 81 19.04 5.85 8.70
N LYS A 82 19.66 5.81 7.53
CA LYS A 82 20.85 5.01 7.29
C LYS A 82 22.01 5.92 7.71
N PRO A 83 22.78 5.56 8.75
CA PRO A 83 24.03 6.25 9.06
C PRO A 83 25.03 6.09 7.92
#